data_AF-A0A0Q9RE41-F1
#
_entry.id   AF-A0A0Q9RE41-F1
#
_cell.length_a   1.000
_cell.length_b   1.000
_cell.length_c   1.000
_cell.angle_alpha   90.00
_cell.angle_beta   90.00
_cell.angle_gamma   90.00
#
_symmetry.space_group_name_H-M   'P 1'
#
loop_
_entity.id
_entity.type
_entity.pdbx_description
1 polymer ?
#
loop_
_entity_poly.entity_id
_entity_poly.type
_entity_poly.pdbx_seq_one_letter_code
_entity_poly.pdbx_strand_id
1 'polypeptide(L)'
;MLREPRLVRQWHGWEADTLDEEIQSIFFAPSVVEGPNHTFLTVDGGDTFRIEPVQDGCVVTIERVEAEADEITEGWITFLQQLRFALERHPSSSRRTAFFMGEPADGGSIIGKLNAEQLQQPGDSYSLSLPDGHELTGSVWFRTENQVGLTVSEYADHGEGLVILADQPSLEGPGSSLVVISTYGLGAKALRTAWGSWDAFRRQHYPSSDPLETSKLDG
;
A
#
# COMPACT_ATOMS: atom_id res chain seq x y z
N MET A 1 -1.54 -7.28 15.22
CA MET A 1 -1.32 -6.96 13.80
C MET A 1 -0.45 -7.99 13.05
N LEU A 2 0.57 -8.62 13.66
CA LEU A 2 1.45 -9.57 12.95
C LEU A 2 1.20 -11.07 13.23
N ARG A 3 0.48 -11.41 14.31
CA ARG A 3 0.29 -12.81 14.77
C ARG A 3 -1.14 -13.32 14.65
N GLU A 4 -2.02 -12.55 14.03
CA GLU A 4 -3.39 -12.96 13.72
C GLU A 4 -3.63 -12.75 12.22
N PRO A 5 -3.92 -13.80 11.43
CA PRO A 5 -4.04 -13.67 9.97
C PRO A 5 -5.04 -12.60 9.55
N ARG A 6 -6.19 -12.52 10.23
CA ARG A 6 -7.22 -11.50 9.98
C ARG A 6 -6.70 -10.08 10.20
N LEU A 7 -5.80 -9.87 11.16
CA LEU A 7 -5.16 -8.58 11.41
C LEU A 7 -4.04 -8.30 10.41
N VAL A 8 -3.28 -9.32 9.99
CA VAL A 8 -2.26 -9.19 8.92
C VAL A 8 -2.91 -8.72 7.61
N ARG A 9 -4.07 -9.28 7.27
CA ARG A 9 -4.89 -8.89 6.11
C ARG A 9 -5.28 -7.40 6.08
N GLN A 10 -5.26 -6.72 7.23
CA GLN A 10 -5.60 -5.29 7.30
C GLN A 10 -4.47 -4.35 6.85
N TRP A 11 -3.27 -4.87 6.57
CA TRP A 11 -2.14 -4.03 6.16
C TRP A 11 -1.19 -4.68 5.14
N HIS A 12 -1.07 -6.01 5.14
CA HIS A 12 -0.20 -6.71 4.20
C HIS A 12 -0.93 -7.07 2.91
N GLY A 13 -0.23 -6.94 1.78
CA GLY A 13 -0.77 -7.24 0.45
C GLY A 13 -1.98 -6.39 0.04
N TRP A 14 -2.62 -6.83 -1.02
CA TRP A 14 -3.87 -6.32 -1.58
C TRP A 14 -4.84 -7.49 -1.80
N GLU A 15 -6.08 -7.20 -2.15
CA GLU A 15 -7.08 -8.24 -2.30
C GLU A 15 -6.84 -9.08 -3.55
N ALA A 16 -6.39 -10.30 -3.31
CA ALA A 16 -6.24 -11.36 -4.29
C ALA A 16 -6.73 -12.68 -3.70
N ASP A 17 -7.09 -13.64 -4.57
CA ASP A 17 -7.50 -14.98 -4.12
C ASP A 17 -6.35 -15.73 -3.42
N THR A 18 -5.10 -15.31 -3.64
CA THR A 18 -3.88 -15.89 -3.04
C THR A 18 -3.46 -15.23 -1.72
N LEU A 19 -4.08 -14.11 -1.31
CA LEU A 19 -3.60 -13.31 -0.18
C LEU A 19 -3.56 -14.12 1.14
N ASP A 20 -4.55 -14.96 1.39
CA ASP A 20 -4.57 -15.76 2.61
C ASP A 20 -3.43 -16.80 2.64
N GLU A 21 -3.14 -17.42 1.49
CA GLU A 21 -2.03 -18.38 1.35
C GLU A 21 -0.67 -17.69 1.52
N GLU A 22 -0.52 -16.50 0.92
CA GLU A 22 0.66 -15.65 1.06
C GLU A 22 0.90 -15.26 2.53
N ILE A 23 -0.14 -14.78 3.23
CA ILE A 23 -0.06 -14.46 4.66
C ILE A 23 0.38 -15.67 5.47
N GLN A 24 -0.18 -16.87 5.20
CA GLN A 24 0.23 -18.09 5.89
C GLN A 24 1.70 -18.43 5.62
N SER A 25 2.13 -18.33 4.37
CA SER A 25 3.51 -18.64 3.97
C SER A 25 4.51 -17.69 4.63
N ILE A 26 4.24 -16.39 4.65
CA ILE A 26 5.21 -15.39 5.12
C ILE A 26 5.23 -15.32 6.65
N PHE A 27 4.05 -15.23 7.28
CA PHE A 27 3.96 -14.92 8.72
C PHE A 27 3.72 -16.15 9.60
N PHE A 28 3.37 -17.30 9.04
CA PHE A 28 2.97 -18.48 9.84
C PHE A 28 3.63 -19.79 9.41
N ALA A 29 4.61 -19.75 8.50
CA ALA A 29 5.39 -20.92 8.15
C ALA A 29 6.20 -21.47 9.35
N PRO A 30 6.59 -22.77 9.33
CA PRO A 30 7.39 -23.36 10.40
C PRO A 30 8.77 -22.71 10.63
N SER A 31 9.29 -21.98 9.63
CA SER A 31 10.53 -21.21 9.67
C SER A 31 10.42 -19.90 10.46
N VAL A 32 9.19 -19.42 10.73
CA VAL A 32 8.96 -18.15 11.41
C VAL A 32 9.38 -18.25 12.87
N VAL A 33 10.21 -17.31 13.31
CA VAL A 33 10.74 -17.26 14.68
C VAL A 33 10.27 -16.00 15.37
N GLU A 34 9.57 -16.18 16.50
CA GLU A 34 9.16 -15.08 17.37
C GLU A 34 10.09 -14.99 18.58
N GLY A 35 10.55 -13.77 18.86
CA GLY A 35 11.45 -13.47 19.95
C GLY A 35 10.80 -13.51 21.33
N PRO A 36 11.61 -13.61 22.40
CA PRO A 36 11.10 -13.47 23.76
C PRO A 36 10.41 -12.12 23.95
N ASN A 37 9.31 -12.09 24.69
CA ASN A 37 8.49 -10.90 24.96
C ASN A 37 7.90 -10.22 23.72
N HIS A 38 7.78 -10.93 22.58
CA HIS A 38 7.14 -10.41 21.36
C HIS A 38 7.82 -9.15 20.77
N THR A 39 9.13 -8.97 21.01
CA THR A 39 9.88 -7.78 20.55
C THR A 39 10.48 -7.93 19.16
N PHE A 40 10.54 -9.16 18.62
CA PHE A 40 10.87 -9.38 17.22
C PHE A 40 10.11 -10.56 16.61
N LEU A 41 9.97 -10.54 15.29
CA LEU A 41 9.44 -11.62 14.48
C LEU A 41 10.27 -11.72 13.19
N THR A 42 10.99 -12.82 13.05
CA THR A 42 11.66 -13.18 11.79
C THR A 42 10.67 -13.96 10.95
N VAL A 43 10.28 -13.40 9.81
CA VAL A 43 9.32 -14.02 8.87
C VAL A 43 10.02 -15.03 7.95
N ASP A 44 9.22 -15.80 7.22
CA ASP A 44 9.77 -16.62 6.14
C ASP A 44 10.49 -15.74 5.11
N GLY A 45 11.64 -16.20 4.61
CA GLY A 45 12.57 -15.37 3.84
C GLY A 45 13.63 -14.64 4.69
N GLY A 46 13.51 -14.63 6.03
CA GLY A 46 14.58 -14.22 6.95
C GLY A 46 14.58 -12.75 7.38
N ASP A 47 13.71 -11.92 6.80
CA ASP A 47 13.54 -10.52 7.23
C ASP A 47 12.94 -10.47 8.64
N THR A 48 13.38 -9.51 9.46
CA THR A 48 13.02 -9.45 10.89
C THR A 48 12.36 -8.14 11.25
N PHE A 49 11.10 -8.21 11.68
CA PHE A 49 10.41 -7.11 12.35
C PHE A 49 10.94 -6.98 13.77
N ARG A 50 11.33 -5.78 14.18
CA ARG A 50 11.70 -5.44 15.56
C ARG A 50 10.84 -4.30 16.06
N ILE A 51 10.40 -4.41 17.32
CA ILE A 51 9.54 -3.43 17.97
C ILE A 51 10.29 -2.88 19.18
N GLU A 52 10.50 -1.57 19.18
CA GLU A 52 11.09 -0.84 20.29
C GLU A 52 10.06 0.13 20.88
N PRO A 53 9.65 -0.04 22.15
CA PRO A 53 8.78 0.93 22.82
C PRO A 53 9.48 2.29 22.96
N VAL A 54 8.76 3.36 22.63
CA VAL A 54 9.20 4.74 22.85
C VAL A 54 8.11 5.50 23.61
N GLN A 55 8.39 6.72 24.07
CA GLN A 55 7.51 7.46 24.97
C GLN A 55 6.05 7.53 24.49
N ASP A 56 5.84 7.78 23.19
CA ASP A 56 4.50 8.00 22.60
C ASP A 56 4.13 6.92 21.55
N GLY A 57 4.66 5.69 21.70
CA GLY A 57 4.30 4.59 20.81
C GLY A 57 5.40 3.54 20.68
N CYS A 58 5.66 3.09 19.46
CA CYS A 58 6.76 2.18 19.18
C CYS A 58 7.42 2.52 17.84
N VAL A 59 8.70 2.20 17.74
CA VAL A 59 9.41 2.14 16.48
C VAL A 59 9.34 0.71 15.98
N VAL A 60 8.87 0.54 14.74
CA VAL A 60 8.89 -0.75 14.04
C VAL A 60 9.97 -0.68 12.97
N THR A 61 10.95 -1.57 13.06
CA THR A 61 12.05 -1.69 12.12
C THR A 61 11.95 -3.03 11.40
N ILE A 62 12.14 -3.06 10.08
CA ILE A 62 12.41 -4.29 9.35
C ILE A 62 13.91 -4.36 9.07
N GLU A 63 14.56 -5.38 9.60
CA GLU A 63 15.95 -5.72 9.28
C GLU A 63 15.92 -6.73 8.13
N ARG A 64 16.53 -6.36 7.00
CA ARG A 64 16.60 -7.20 5.80
C ARG A 64 17.76 -8.20 5.90
N VAL A 65 17.54 -9.46 5.51
CA VAL A 65 18.63 -10.47 5.50
C VAL A 65 19.63 -10.21 4.36
N GLU A 66 19.13 -9.75 3.22
CA GLU A 66 19.90 -9.33 2.04
C GLU A 66 19.34 -8.01 1.51
N ALA A 67 20.21 -7.03 1.28
CA ALA A 67 19.82 -5.70 0.80
C ALA A 67 19.66 -5.63 -0.73
N GLU A 68 19.84 -6.75 -1.45
CA GLU A 68 20.18 -6.71 -2.88
C GLU A 68 19.00 -6.51 -3.86
N ALA A 69 17.75 -6.70 -3.43
CA ALA A 69 16.59 -6.45 -4.29
C ALA A 69 15.83 -5.19 -3.85
N ASP A 70 16.03 -4.09 -4.59
CA ASP A 70 15.31 -2.82 -4.41
C ASP A 70 13.79 -3.05 -4.39
N GLU A 71 13.27 -3.90 -5.27
CA GLU A 71 11.84 -4.22 -5.35
C GLU A 71 11.26 -4.78 -4.04
N ILE A 72 11.99 -5.67 -3.35
CA ILE A 72 11.53 -6.24 -2.08
C ILE A 72 11.57 -5.17 -0.98
N THR A 73 12.60 -4.32 -0.98
CA THR A 73 12.69 -3.20 -0.04
C THR A 73 11.53 -2.24 -0.23
N GLU A 74 11.22 -1.88 -1.47
CA GLU A 74 10.09 -1.01 -1.81
C GLU A 74 8.74 -1.65 -1.42
N GLY A 75 8.57 -2.96 -1.63
CA GLY A 75 7.41 -3.71 -1.16
C GLY A 75 7.23 -3.63 0.36
N TRP A 76 8.30 -3.85 1.13
CA TRP A 76 8.27 -3.71 2.59
C TRP A 76 7.97 -2.29 3.07
N ILE A 77 8.51 -1.26 2.39
CA ILE A 77 8.16 0.13 2.67
C ILE A 77 6.65 0.34 2.49
N THR A 78 6.09 -0.11 1.37
CA THR A 78 4.65 -0.03 1.10
C THR A 78 3.83 -0.72 2.22
N PHE A 79 4.21 -1.94 2.63
CA PHE A 79 3.48 -2.66 3.67
C PHE A 79 3.63 -2.03 5.07
N LEU A 80 4.80 -1.51 5.43
CA LEU A 80 5.00 -0.81 6.70
C LEU A 80 4.18 0.48 6.78
N GLN A 81 4.10 1.22 5.68
CA GLN A 81 3.28 2.44 5.64
C GLN A 81 1.79 2.13 5.74
N GLN A 82 1.33 1.02 5.14
CA GLN A 82 -0.03 0.52 5.33
C GLN A 82 -0.28 0.05 6.77
N LEU A 83 0.67 -0.64 7.40
CA LEU A 83 0.58 -1.06 8.80
C LEU A 83 0.46 0.14 9.73
N ARG A 84 1.34 1.13 9.57
CA ARG A 84 1.31 2.37 10.33
C ARG A 84 -0.04 3.09 10.15
N PHE A 85 -0.51 3.20 8.91
CA PHE A 85 -1.79 3.85 8.62
C PHE A 85 -2.97 3.12 9.25
N ALA A 86 -3.04 1.79 9.13
CA ALA A 86 -4.08 0.98 9.73
C ALA A 86 -4.09 1.10 11.26
N LEU A 87 -2.92 1.11 11.91
CA LEU A 87 -2.80 1.28 13.36
C LEU A 87 -3.20 2.68 13.84
N GLU A 88 -2.73 3.73 13.17
CA GLU A 88 -2.94 5.12 13.60
C GLU A 88 -4.34 5.65 13.25
N ARG A 89 -4.92 5.21 12.12
CA ARG A 89 -6.18 5.79 11.59
C ARG A 89 -7.36 4.83 11.63
N HIS A 90 -7.13 3.53 11.53
CA HIS A 90 -8.19 2.52 11.32
C HIS A 90 -8.03 1.24 12.16
N PRO A 91 -7.77 1.32 13.48
CA PRO A 91 -7.43 0.14 14.28
C PRO A 91 -8.55 -0.90 14.39
N SER A 92 -9.78 -0.55 14.01
CA SER A 92 -10.97 -1.41 14.10
C SER A 92 -11.78 -1.50 12.80
N SER A 93 -11.34 -0.79 11.75
CA SER A 93 -12.06 -0.77 10.47
C SER A 93 -11.56 -1.89 9.56
N SER A 94 -12.44 -2.42 8.71
CA SER A 94 -12.04 -3.39 7.68
C SER A 94 -11.49 -2.65 6.46
N ARG A 95 -10.27 -3.00 6.06
CA ARG A 95 -9.60 -2.52 4.84
C ARG A 95 -10.15 -3.27 3.63
N ARG A 96 -10.54 -2.52 2.59
CA ARG A 96 -10.74 -3.02 1.23
C ARG A 96 -9.73 -2.37 0.30
N THR A 97 -9.19 -3.11 -0.64
CA THR A 97 -8.11 -2.61 -1.51
C THR A 97 -8.48 -2.69 -2.99
N ALA A 98 -7.82 -1.83 -3.77
CA ALA A 98 -7.66 -2.01 -5.19
C ALA A 98 -6.18 -1.87 -5.56
N PHE A 99 -5.75 -2.60 -6.58
CA PHE A 99 -4.35 -2.72 -6.95
C PHE A 99 -4.18 -2.84 -8.47
N PHE A 100 -3.14 -2.20 -8.99
CA PHE A 100 -2.58 -2.59 -10.28
C PHE A 100 -1.07 -2.36 -10.30
N MET A 101 -0.40 -3.09 -11.17
CA MET A 101 0.99 -2.89 -11.55
C MET A 101 1.08 -2.89 -13.07
N GLY A 102 1.98 -2.08 -13.63
CA GLY A 102 2.27 -2.15 -15.06
C GLY A 102 3.31 -1.17 -15.54
N GLU A 103 3.76 -1.39 -16.77
CA GLU A 103 4.68 -0.48 -17.46
C GLU A 103 3.91 0.72 -18.03
N PRO A 104 4.39 1.96 -17.82
CA PRO A 104 3.75 3.16 -18.34
C PRO A 104 3.85 3.23 -19.87
N ALA A 105 2.75 3.59 -20.54
CA ALA A 105 2.66 3.65 -22.01
C ALA A 105 3.69 4.58 -22.67
N ASP A 106 4.17 5.60 -21.95
CA ASP A 106 5.09 6.64 -22.41
C ASP A 106 6.44 6.62 -21.67
N GLY A 107 6.68 5.61 -20.81
CA GLY A 107 7.89 5.53 -19.97
C GLY A 107 7.93 6.48 -18.76
N GLY A 108 6.88 7.28 -18.52
CA GLY A 108 6.84 8.27 -17.45
C GLY A 108 6.48 7.70 -16.06
N SER A 109 6.96 8.37 -15.01
CA SER A 109 6.66 8.06 -13.61
C SER A 109 5.17 8.18 -13.28
N ILE A 110 4.66 7.30 -12.41
CA ILE A 110 3.28 7.42 -11.92
C ILE A 110 3.04 8.66 -11.07
N ILE A 111 4.06 9.07 -10.31
CA ILE A 111 4.04 10.28 -9.52
C ILE A 111 3.90 11.49 -10.46
N GLY A 112 4.64 11.51 -11.58
CA GLY A 112 4.51 12.53 -12.61
C GLY A 112 3.12 12.53 -13.28
N LYS A 113 2.57 11.35 -13.59
CA LYS A 113 1.26 11.22 -14.26
C LYS A 113 0.09 11.75 -13.43
N LEU A 114 0.15 11.62 -12.11
CA LEU A 114 -0.85 12.20 -11.21
C LEU A 114 -0.53 13.67 -10.87
N ASN A 115 0.56 14.23 -11.41
CA ASN A 115 1.14 15.51 -10.99
C ASN A 115 1.32 15.53 -9.46
N ALA A 116 1.98 14.54 -8.89
CA ALA A 116 2.28 14.46 -7.45
C ALA A 116 3.74 14.82 -7.14
N GLU A 117 4.54 15.21 -8.14
CA GLU A 117 5.97 15.54 -7.97
C GLU A 117 6.18 16.76 -7.06
N GLN A 118 5.24 17.71 -7.03
CA GLN A 118 5.29 18.87 -6.15
C GLN A 118 4.95 18.54 -4.69
N LEU A 119 4.48 17.33 -4.41
CA LEU A 119 4.10 16.90 -3.06
C LEU A 119 5.34 16.34 -2.34
N GLN A 120 5.90 17.14 -1.44
CA GLN A 120 7.20 16.86 -0.86
C GLN A 120 7.13 16.47 0.62
N GLN A 121 6.43 17.24 1.46
CA GLN A 121 6.50 17.04 2.91
C GLN A 121 5.30 16.26 3.43
N PRO A 122 5.51 15.20 4.24
CA PRO A 122 4.43 14.58 4.99
C PRO A 122 3.64 15.61 5.81
N GLY A 123 2.32 15.56 5.73
CA GLY A 123 1.40 16.52 6.33
C GLY A 123 0.95 17.66 5.42
N ASP A 124 1.62 17.88 4.28
CA ASP A 124 1.18 18.89 3.30
C ASP A 124 -0.19 18.50 2.74
N SER A 125 -1.13 19.45 2.76
CA SER A 125 -2.43 19.25 2.11
C SER A 125 -2.30 19.29 0.59
N TYR A 126 -3.11 18.49 -0.11
CA TYR A 126 -3.11 18.45 -1.56
C TYR A 126 -4.53 18.38 -2.14
N SER A 127 -4.64 18.77 -3.41
CA SER A 127 -5.76 18.43 -4.28
C SER A 127 -5.20 18.01 -5.63
N LEU A 128 -5.54 16.82 -6.09
CA LEU A 128 -5.18 16.25 -7.39
C LEU A 128 -6.46 15.80 -8.10
N SER A 129 -6.42 15.67 -9.42
CA SER A 129 -7.56 15.19 -10.20
C SER A 129 -7.18 13.95 -11.00
N LEU A 130 -8.05 12.94 -10.96
CA LEU A 130 -8.00 11.82 -11.90
C LEU A 130 -8.56 12.26 -13.28
N PRO A 131 -8.26 11.54 -14.37
CA PRO A 131 -8.65 11.94 -15.72
C PRO A 131 -10.15 12.03 -15.97
N ASP A 132 -10.97 11.36 -15.16
CA ASP A 132 -12.43 11.44 -15.20
C ASP A 132 -12.99 12.66 -14.43
N GLY A 133 -12.12 13.50 -13.87
CA GLY A 133 -12.47 14.67 -13.07
C GLY A 133 -12.70 14.37 -11.59
N HIS A 134 -12.53 13.12 -11.13
CA HIS A 134 -12.62 12.80 -9.71
C HIS A 134 -11.46 13.47 -8.95
N GLU A 135 -11.79 14.31 -7.97
CA GLU A 135 -10.80 14.96 -7.11
C GLU A 135 -10.35 14.02 -6.00
N LEU A 136 -9.05 14.01 -5.73
CA LEU A 136 -8.43 13.37 -4.58
C LEU A 136 -7.97 14.49 -3.65
N THR A 137 -8.48 14.52 -2.43
CA THR A 137 -8.10 15.53 -1.44
C THR A 137 -7.67 14.88 -0.14
N GLY A 138 -6.65 15.44 0.48
CA GLY A 138 -6.12 14.94 1.75
C GLY A 138 -4.75 15.51 2.02
N SER A 139 -3.86 14.70 2.57
CA SER A 139 -2.50 15.11 2.94
C SER A 139 -1.46 14.07 2.53
N VAL A 140 -0.23 14.50 2.34
CA VAL A 140 0.90 13.59 2.09
C VAL A 140 1.12 12.74 3.34
N TRP A 141 1.01 11.42 3.21
CA TRP A 141 1.25 10.47 4.31
C TRP A 141 2.73 10.18 4.50
N PHE A 142 3.43 9.90 3.40
CA PHE A 142 4.88 9.74 3.36
C PHE A 142 5.43 10.01 1.96
N ARG A 143 6.74 10.25 1.88
CA ARG A 143 7.47 10.40 0.63
C ARG A 143 8.82 9.68 0.76
N THR A 144 9.15 8.85 -0.22
CA THR A 144 10.50 8.33 -0.47
C THR A 144 10.95 8.77 -1.87
N GLU A 145 12.13 8.35 -2.29
CA GLU A 145 12.59 8.54 -3.67
C GLU A 145 11.60 7.94 -4.68
N ASN A 146 11.17 6.70 -4.42
CA ASN A 146 10.38 5.89 -5.34
C ASN A 146 8.87 5.88 -5.05
N GLN A 147 8.44 6.35 -3.87
CA GLN A 147 7.04 6.25 -3.44
C GLN A 147 6.48 7.56 -2.90
N VAL A 148 5.17 7.75 -3.07
CA VAL A 148 4.38 8.73 -2.33
C VAL A 148 3.12 8.07 -1.80
N GLY A 149 2.87 8.24 -0.50
CA GLY A 149 1.60 7.90 0.13
C GLY A 149 0.76 9.14 0.29
N LEU A 150 -0.51 9.06 -0.06
CA LEU A 150 -1.48 10.14 0.00
C LEU A 150 -2.71 9.67 0.79
N THR A 151 -3.07 10.41 1.84
CA THR A 151 -4.38 10.21 2.48
C THR A 151 -5.47 10.74 1.57
N VAL A 152 -6.61 10.05 1.48
CA VAL A 152 -7.74 10.48 0.63
C VAL A 152 -9.01 10.56 1.48
N SER A 153 -9.54 11.77 1.65
CA SER A 153 -10.66 12.07 2.55
C SER A 153 -11.92 11.28 2.20
N GLU A 154 -12.15 11.04 0.91
CA GLU A 154 -13.34 10.38 0.38
C GLU A 154 -13.26 8.85 0.46
N TYR A 155 -12.10 8.30 0.82
CA TYR A 155 -11.83 6.85 0.77
C TYR A 155 -12.09 6.11 2.09
N ALA A 156 -12.72 6.78 3.06
CA ALA A 156 -13.26 6.15 4.25
C ALA A 156 -14.62 6.75 4.65
N ASP A 157 -15.49 5.95 5.27
CA ASP A 157 -16.76 6.47 5.84
C ASP A 157 -16.49 7.38 7.06
N HIS A 158 -15.44 7.04 7.82
CA HIS A 158 -14.91 7.84 8.92
C HIS A 158 -13.39 7.92 8.80
N GLY A 159 -12.84 9.13 8.67
CA GLY A 159 -11.39 9.35 8.51
C GLY A 159 -11.00 9.47 7.04
N GLU A 160 -9.88 8.87 6.66
CA GLU A 160 -9.31 8.96 5.31
C GLU A 160 -8.92 7.56 4.82
N GLY A 161 -8.93 7.30 3.51
CA GLY A 161 -8.22 6.16 2.94
C GLY A 161 -6.74 6.47 2.66
N LEU A 162 -6.04 5.52 2.06
CA LEU A 162 -4.63 5.66 1.69
C LEU A 162 -4.43 5.22 0.24
N VAL A 163 -3.77 6.05 -0.56
CA VAL A 163 -3.28 5.70 -1.88
C VAL A 163 -1.75 5.72 -1.84
N ILE A 164 -1.12 4.65 -2.29
CA ILE A 164 0.34 4.58 -2.47
C ILE A 164 0.60 4.49 -3.96
N LEU A 165 1.44 5.41 -4.45
CA LEU A 165 1.98 5.40 -5.80
C LEU A 165 3.46 5.08 -5.68
N ALA A 166 3.92 4.08 -6.40
CA ALA A 166 5.32 3.66 -6.40
C ALA A 166 5.81 3.47 -7.84
N ASP A 167 7.00 3.98 -8.14
CA ASP A 167 7.76 3.58 -9.31
C ASP A 167 8.80 2.54 -8.86
N GLN A 168 8.79 1.36 -9.47
CA GLN A 168 9.75 0.31 -9.21
C GLN A 168 10.89 0.42 -10.24
N PRO A 169 12.13 0.67 -9.79
CA PRO A 169 13.27 0.65 -10.69
C PRO A 169 13.48 -0.77 -11.23
N SER A 170 13.67 -0.90 -12.54
CA SER A 170 14.12 -2.16 -13.16
C SER A 170 15.60 -2.03 -13.53
N LEU A 171 16.38 -3.08 -13.26
CA LEU A 171 17.77 -3.18 -13.71
C LEU A 171 17.87 -3.50 -15.21
N GLU A 172 16.86 -4.16 -15.78
CA GLU A 172 16.80 -4.55 -17.19
C GLU A 172 15.41 -4.23 -17.78
N GLY A 173 15.28 -3.07 -18.44
CA GLY A 173 14.06 -2.67 -19.15
C GLY A 173 13.37 -1.43 -18.57
N PRO A 174 12.16 -1.08 -19.06
CA PRO A 174 11.37 -0.02 -18.47
C PRO A 174 10.97 -0.40 -17.04
N GLY A 175 11.10 0.53 -16.09
CA GLY A 175 10.56 0.33 -14.73
C GLY A 175 9.05 0.13 -14.76
N SER A 176 8.51 -0.48 -13.72
CA SER A 176 7.06 -0.63 -13.55
C SER A 176 6.54 0.42 -12.57
N SER A 177 5.24 0.72 -12.64
CA SER A 177 4.57 1.47 -11.59
C SER A 177 3.58 0.58 -10.87
N LEU A 178 3.38 0.86 -9.59
CA LEU A 178 2.48 0.15 -8.70
C LEU A 178 1.55 1.17 -8.02
N VAL A 179 0.26 0.82 -7.95
CA VAL A 179 -0.74 1.57 -7.17
C VAL A 179 -1.44 0.65 -6.21
N VAL A 180 -1.46 1.04 -4.93
CA VAL A 180 -2.31 0.42 -3.91
C VAL A 180 -3.28 1.45 -3.38
N ILE A 181 -4.58 1.16 -3.47
CA ILE A 181 -5.65 1.99 -2.94
C ILE A 181 -6.27 1.24 -1.77
N SER A 182 -6.17 1.79 -0.57
CA SER A 182 -6.77 1.27 0.65
C SER A 182 -7.96 2.13 1.07
N THR A 183 -9.12 1.51 1.20
CA THR A 183 -10.38 2.14 1.62
C THR A 183 -10.91 1.49 2.89
N TYR A 184 -11.69 2.22 3.68
CA TYR A 184 -12.15 1.76 5.00
C TYR A 184 -13.62 2.08 5.22
N GLY A 185 -14.44 1.05 5.47
CA GLY A 185 -15.86 1.22 5.82
C GLY A 185 -16.77 1.75 4.71
N LEU A 186 -16.27 1.99 3.49
CA LEU A 186 -17.07 2.50 2.38
C LEU A 186 -18.18 1.53 1.97
N GLY A 187 -19.35 2.10 1.63
CA GLY A 187 -20.43 1.36 0.99
C GLY A 187 -20.11 1.03 -0.48
N ALA A 188 -20.79 0.00 -1.01
CA ALA A 188 -20.51 -0.56 -2.34
C ALA A 188 -20.60 0.47 -3.49
N LYS A 189 -21.45 1.51 -3.38
CA LYS A 189 -21.52 2.58 -4.38
C LYS A 189 -20.23 3.41 -4.41
N ALA A 190 -19.73 3.85 -3.25
CA ALA A 190 -18.52 4.66 -3.15
C ALA A 190 -17.28 3.86 -3.61
N LEU A 191 -17.20 2.57 -3.24
CA LEU A 191 -16.15 1.67 -3.72
C LEU A 191 -16.14 1.55 -5.24
N ARG A 192 -17.29 1.33 -5.88
CA ARG A 192 -17.39 1.27 -7.35
C ARG A 192 -16.96 2.56 -8.02
N THR A 193 -17.29 3.71 -7.44
CA THR A 193 -16.84 5.00 -7.95
C THR A 193 -15.31 5.11 -7.87
N ALA A 194 -14.73 4.87 -6.69
CA ALA A 194 -13.28 4.94 -6.49
C ALA A 194 -12.52 4.00 -7.44
N TRP A 195 -12.93 2.73 -7.53
CA TRP A 195 -12.28 1.77 -8.43
C TRP A 195 -12.49 2.10 -9.90
N GLY A 196 -13.67 2.61 -10.28
CA GLY A 196 -13.94 3.05 -11.64
C GLY A 196 -13.01 4.18 -12.08
N SER A 197 -12.76 5.16 -11.21
CA SER A 197 -11.85 6.27 -11.49
C SER A 197 -10.40 5.80 -11.63
N TRP A 198 -9.94 4.90 -10.75
CA TRP A 198 -8.60 4.32 -10.83
C TRP A 198 -8.43 3.38 -12.03
N ASP A 199 -9.44 2.61 -12.41
CA ASP A 199 -9.39 1.78 -13.62
C ASP A 199 -9.37 2.64 -14.89
N ALA A 200 -10.06 3.78 -14.90
CA ALA A 200 -9.98 4.75 -16.00
C ALA A 200 -8.57 5.35 -16.13
N PHE A 201 -7.96 5.76 -15.01
CA PHE A 201 -6.56 6.21 -14.96
C PHE A 201 -5.61 5.13 -15.48
N ARG A 202 -5.75 3.89 -14.98
CA ARG A 202 -4.96 2.74 -15.41
C ARG A 202 -5.09 2.49 -16.91
N ARG A 203 -6.30 2.41 -17.47
CA ARG A 203 -6.50 2.18 -18.91
C ARG A 203 -5.90 3.27 -19.79
N GLN A 204 -5.86 4.50 -19.32
CA GLN A 204 -5.27 5.61 -20.05
C GLN A 204 -3.74 5.56 -20.05
N HIS A 205 -3.12 5.24 -18.92
CA HIS A 205 -1.66 5.37 -18.75
C HIS A 205 -0.89 4.05 -18.78
N TYR A 206 -1.56 2.93 -18.53
CA TYR A 206 -1.04 1.57 -18.40
C TYR A 206 -1.92 0.57 -19.17
N PRO A 207 -2.15 0.77 -20.48
CA PRO A 207 -3.10 -0.03 -21.26
C PRO A 207 -2.70 -1.50 -21.41
N SER A 208 -1.43 -1.83 -21.20
CA SER A 208 -0.90 -3.20 -21.20
C SER A 208 -0.94 -3.89 -19.83
N SER A 209 -1.28 -3.17 -18.76
CA SER A 209 -1.41 -3.77 -17.41
C SER A 209 -2.61 -4.71 -17.32
N ASP A 210 -2.51 -5.65 -16.39
CA ASP A 210 -3.67 -6.44 -15.97
C ASP A 210 -4.80 -5.55 -15.46
N PRO A 211 -6.07 -6.02 -15.50
CA PRO A 211 -7.19 -5.31 -14.92
C PRO A 211 -6.95 -4.94 -13.45
N LEU A 212 -7.58 -3.85 -13.00
CA LEU A 212 -7.55 -3.45 -11.60
C LEU A 212 -8.07 -4.61 -10.72
N GLU A 213 -7.19 -5.14 -9.87
CA GLU A 213 -7.55 -6.12 -8.85
C GLU A 213 -8.27 -5.40 -7.72
N THR A 214 -9.40 -5.93 -7.25
CA THR A 214 -10.25 -5.24 -6.26
C THR A 214 -10.81 -6.22 -5.25
N SER A 215 -11.06 -5.73 -4.03
CA SER A 215 -11.89 -6.44 -3.07
C SER A 215 -13.23 -6.85 -3.70
N LYS A 216 -13.71 -8.07 -3.44
CA LYS A 216 -15.02 -8.48 -3.93
C LYS A 216 -16.10 -7.62 -3.27
N LEU A 217 -17.00 -7.05 -4.06
CA LEU A 217 -18.20 -6.39 -3.54
C LEU A 217 -19.26 -7.44 -3.33
N ASP A 218 -19.71 -7.59 -2.09
CA ASP A 218 -20.91 -8.36 -1.82
C ASP A 218 -22.09 -7.67 -2.54
N GLY A 219 -22.80 -8.45 -3.35
CA GLY A 219 -23.90 -8.00 -4.22
C GLY A 219 -25.17 -7.61 -3.48
#